data_AF-X1K4Y9-F1
#
_entry.id   AF-X1K4Y9-F1
#
_cell.length_a   1.000
_cell.length_b   1.000
_cell.length_c   1.000
_cell.angle_alpha   90.00
_cell.angle_beta   90.00
_cell.angle_gamma   90.00
#
_symmetry.space_group_name_H-M   'P 1'
#
loop_
_entity.id
_entity.type
_entity.pdbx_description
1 polymer ?
#
loop_
_entity_poly.entity_id
_entity_poly.type
_entity_poly.pdbx_seq_one_letter_code
_entity_poly.pdbx_strand_id
1 'polypeptide(L)'
;MLLVDHSEPGNIVKLLKQSCLVVVDNLNKKDMSDYWFANYEGKRLQFSRKQAGELVGNIDEAEKQLADYYDNADENYQIVEGIISPDKLKIKGAAVPVDGHGLSTSTRDLGAKLFCYKVEPGGYIEKGHSFSAVNDSLLAAWTHRLAKSGIITYYTINWVHTAKLLSAIYRNEQKPPEEHSTLQRIIRPQVHIKTEKN
;
A
#
# COMPACT_ATOMS: atom_id res chain seq x y z
N MET A 1 9.21 11.62 13.14
CA MET A 1 9.91 11.94 11.87
C MET A 1 9.62 10.84 10.87
N LEU A 2 9.24 11.17 9.65
CA LEU A 2 8.98 10.23 8.55
C LEU A 2 10.24 10.04 7.71
N LEU A 3 10.77 8.83 7.67
CA LEU A 3 11.83 8.44 6.76
C LEU A 3 11.22 7.95 5.44
N VAL A 4 11.84 8.32 4.33
CA VAL A 4 11.43 7.91 2.98
C VAL A 4 12.66 7.39 2.23
N ASP A 5 12.54 6.25 1.56
CA ASP A 5 13.65 5.71 0.76
C ASP A 5 13.98 6.64 -0.41
N HIS A 6 15.26 6.76 -0.71
CA HIS A 6 15.79 7.60 -1.79
C HIS A 6 15.27 7.21 -3.20
N SER A 7 14.81 5.97 -3.37
CA SER A 7 14.27 5.46 -4.63
C SER A 7 12.84 5.94 -4.89
N GLU A 8 12.17 6.48 -3.88
CA GLU A 8 10.80 6.96 -4.04
C GLU A 8 10.73 8.26 -4.86
N PRO A 9 9.65 8.49 -5.63
CA PRO A 9 9.54 9.65 -6.49
C PRO A 9 9.71 10.99 -5.75
N GLY A 10 10.58 11.88 -6.24
CA GLY A 10 10.80 13.19 -5.59
C GLY A 10 9.53 14.04 -5.42
N ASN A 11 8.52 13.81 -6.27
CA ASN A 11 7.20 14.45 -6.16
C ASN A 11 6.43 14.03 -4.90
N ILE A 12 6.48 12.75 -4.50
CA ILE A 12 5.81 12.29 -3.27
C ILE A 12 6.50 12.89 -2.04
N VAL A 13 7.84 12.92 -2.03
CA VAL A 13 8.63 13.55 -0.97
C VAL A 13 8.29 15.03 -0.82
N LYS A 14 8.17 15.76 -1.94
CA LYS A 14 7.80 17.18 -1.95
C LYS A 14 6.43 17.43 -1.31
N LEU A 15 5.44 16.57 -1.58
CA LEU A 15 4.12 16.68 -0.96
C LEU A 15 4.15 16.34 0.53
N LEU A 16 4.83 15.24 0.91
CA LEU A 16 4.93 14.82 2.31
C LEU A 16 5.57 15.91 3.17
N LYS A 17 6.60 16.59 2.66
CA LYS A 17 7.27 17.73 3.36
C LYS A 17 6.35 18.91 3.67
N GLN A 18 5.18 19.01 3.02
CA GLN A 18 4.21 20.08 3.32
C GLN A 18 3.44 19.82 4.62
N SER A 19 3.41 18.57 5.11
CA SER A 19 2.57 18.16 6.25
C SER A 19 3.29 17.31 7.30
N CYS A 20 4.49 16.82 6.99
CA CYS A 20 5.26 15.92 7.85
C CYS A 20 6.72 16.35 7.90
N LEU A 21 7.39 16.06 9.03
CA LEU A 21 8.84 16.16 9.13
C LEU A 21 9.46 14.97 8.38
N VAL A 22 9.95 15.20 7.16
CA VAL A 22 10.45 14.15 6.25
C VAL A 22 11.98 14.20 6.12
N VAL A 23 12.61 13.03 6.24
CA VAL A 23 14.02 12.82 5.88
C VAL A 23 14.09 11.75 4.80
N VAL A 24 14.86 12.03 3.75
CA VAL A 24 15.15 11.05 2.70
C VAL A 24 16.44 10.33 3.05
N ASP A 25 16.43 9.01 3.02
CA ASP A 25 17.56 8.16 3.40
C ASP A 25 17.61 6.91 2.52
N ASN A 26 18.68 6.13 2.62
CA ASN A 26 18.76 4.82 1.96
C ASN A 26 18.26 3.75 2.93
N LEU A 27 16.94 3.51 2.90
CA LEU A 27 16.25 2.61 3.82
C LEU A 27 16.51 1.15 3.47
N ASN A 28 16.63 0.84 2.18
CA ASN A 28 16.95 -0.51 1.70
C ASN A 28 18.29 -1.03 2.27
N LYS A 29 19.29 -0.15 2.46
CA LYS A 29 20.57 -0.52 3.09
C LYS A 29 20.48 -0.73 4.61
N LYS A 30 19.36 -0.37 5.21
CA LYS A 30 19.07 -0.50 6.64
C LYS A 30 18.00 -1.57 6.90
N ASP A 31 17.71 -2.40 5.89
CA ASP A 31 16.67 -3.42 5.92
C ASP A 31 15.28 -2.86 6.28
N MET A 32 15.01 -1.60 5.90
CA MET A 32 13.72 -0.94 6.11
C MET A 32 12.99 -0.76 4.78
N SER A 33 11.67 -0.78 4.83
CA SER A 33 10.82 -0.56 3.66
C SER A 33 10.77 0.91 3.19
N ASP A 34 9.99 1.17 2.14
CA ASP A 34 9.98 2.44 1.38
C ASP A 34 9.66 3.67 2.25
N TYR A 35 8.83 3.48 3.28
CA TYR A 35 8.50 4.51 4.27
C TYR A 35 8.58 3.94 5.67
N TRP A 36 9.13 4.71 6.61
CA TRP A 36 9.32 4.26 7.99
C TRP A 36 9.17 5.40 8.98
N PHE A 37 8.52 5.17 10.12
CA PHE A 37 8.51 6.12 11.24
C PHE A 37 8.19 5.45 12.57
N ALA A 38 8.53 6.13 13.67
CA ALA A 38 8.04 5.77 15.00
C ALA A 38 6.77 6.57 15.34
N ASN A 39 5.78 5.92 15.95
CA ASN A 39 4.60 6.58 16.49
C ASN A 39 4.87 7.24 17.86
N TYR A 40 3.84 7.83 18.47
CA TYR A 40 3.93 8.49 19.77
C TYR A 40 4.45 7.58 20.88
N GLU A 41 4.08 6.29 20.86
CA GLU A 41 4.51 5.28 21.84
C GLU A 41 5.91 4.71 21.54
N GLY A 42 6.55 5.13 20.44
CA GLY A 42 7.83 4.63 19.99
C GLY A 42 7.78 3.33 19.18
N LYS A 43 6.59 2.81 18.86
CA LYS A 43 6.44 1.67 17.95
C LYS A 43 6.84 2.07 16.54
N ARG A 44 7.53 1.18 15.85
CA ARG A 44 8.06 1.38 14.51
C ARG A 44 7.05 0.87 13.49
N LEU A 45 6.65 1.74 12.58
CA LEU A 45 5.74 1.44 11.49
C LEU A 45 6.52 1.53 10.18
N GLN A 46 6.29 0.58 9.28
CA GLN A 46 6.81 0.66 7.92
C GLN A 46 5.74 0.38 6.86
N PHE A 47 5.92 1.00 5.70
CA PHE A 47 5.02 0.86 4.55
C PHE A 47 5.83 0.49 3.33
N SER A 48 5.50 -0.64 2.72
CA SER A 48 5.95 -0.96 1.36
C SER A 48 4.95 -0.45 0.35
N ARG A 49 5.42 0.20 -0.72
CA ARG A 49 4.60 0.70 -1.82
C ARG A 49 4.90 -0.08 -3.09
N LYS A 50 3.85 -0.60 -3.72
CA LYS A 50 3.94 -1.28 -5.02
C LYS A 50 2.93 -0.72 -6.00
N GLN A 51 3.33 -0.60 -7.27
CA GLN A 51 2.35 -0.34 -8.32
C GLN A 51 1.48 -1.57 -8.54
N ALA A 52 0.20 -1.37 -8.86
CA ALA A 52 -0.77 -2.43 -9.13
C ALA A 52 -0.27 -3.42 -10.20
N GLY A 53 0.35 -2.93 -11.27
CA GLY A 53 0.91 -3.77 -12.33
C GLY A 53 2.12 -4.59 -11.87
N GLU A 54 2.98 -4.03 -11.02
CA GLU A 54 4.13 -4.73 -10.46
C GLU A 54 3.69 -5.86 -9.52
N LEU A 55 2.74 -5.56 -8.63
CA LEU A 55 2.20 -6.55 -7.69
C LEU A 55 1.54 -7.72 -8.41
N VAL A 56 0.64 -7.43 -9.37
CA VAL A 56 -0.09 -8.49 -10.10
C VAL A 56 0.84 -9.24 -11.06
N GLY A 57 1.88 -8.58 -11.57
CA GLY A 57 2.88 -9.20 -12.42
C GLY A 57 3.81 -10.17 -11.68
N ASN A 58 4.12 -9.90 -10.40
CA ASN A 58 5.00 -10.75 -9.61
C ASN A 58 4.64 -10.75 -8.11
N ILE A 59 3.57 -11.47 -7.75
CA ILE A 59 3.04 -11.49 -6.38
C ILE A 59 3.98 -12.20 -5.39
N ASP A 60 4.71 -13.22 -5.85
CA ASP A 60 5.65 -13.99 -5.02
C ASP A 60 6.87 -13.14 -4.62
N GLU A 61 7.38 -12.31 -5.55
CA GLU A 61 8.45 -11.36 -5.24
C GLU A 61 7.98 -10.28 -4.26
N ALA A 62 6.76 -9.78 -4.42
CA ALA A 62 6.18 -8.82 -3.49
C ALA A 62 6.04 -9.41 -2.08
N GLU A 63 5.60 -10.66 -1.96
CA GLU A 63 5.53 -11.37 -0.67
C GLU A 63 6.92 -11.56 -0.06
N LYS A 64 7.91 -11.98 -0.87
CA LYS A 64 9.28 -12.14 -0.39
C LYS A 64 9.84 -10.83 0.17
N GLN A 65 9.65 -9.71 -0.52
CA GLN A 65 10.12 -8.41 -0.03
C GLN A 65 9.44 -8.00 1.27
N LEU A 66 8.13 -8.27 1.42
CA LEU A 66 7.43 -8.04 2.68
C LEU A 66 8.00 -8.91 3.81
N ALA A 67 8.31 -10.17 3.53
CA ALA A 67 8.90 -11.08 4.50
C ALA A 67 10.32 -10.65 4.92
N ASP A 68 11.15 -10.20 3.98
CA ASP A 68 12.52 -9.77 4.23
C ASP A 68 12.61 -8.60 5.23
N TYR A 69 11.61 -7.70 5.22
CA TYR A 69 11.56 -6.54 6.13
C TYR A 69 10.65 -6.74 7.34
N TYR A 70 9.94 -7.86 7.45
CA TYR A 70 8.82 -8.03 8.38
C TYR A 70 9.20 -7.77 9.84
N ASP A 71 10.36 -8.27 10.27
CA ASP A 71 10.83 -8.16 11.66
C ASP A 71 11.51 -6.79 11.99
N ASN A 72 11.66 -5.91 11.00
CA ASN A 72 12.34 -4.61 11.16
C ASN A 72 11.41 -3.49 11.65
N ALA A 73 10.11 -3.78 11.75
CA ALA A 73 9.09 -2.88 12.30
C ALA A 73 8.13 -3.65 13.22
N ASP A 74 7.51 -2.94 14.14
CA ASP A 74 6.52 -3.51 15.05
C ASP A 74 5.14 -3.63 14.34
N GLU A 75 4.89 -2.79 13.34
CA GLU A 75 3.72 -2.85 12.48
C GLU A 75 4.09 -2.67 11.01
N ASN A 76 3.47 -3.48 10.16
CA ASN A 76 3.80 -3.62 8.75
C ASN A 76 2.59 -3.32 7.86
N TYR A 77 2.82 -2.53 6.82
CA TYR A 77 1.77 -2.08 5.92
C TYR A 77 2.18 -2.23 4.45
N GLN A 78 1.22 -2.58 3.61
CA GLN A 78 1.36 -2.59 2.15
C GLN A 78 0.48 -1.48 1.56
N ILE A 79 1.03 -0.71 0.62
CA ILE A 79 0.29 0.23 -0.21
C ILE A 79 0.33 -0.30 -1.64
N VAL A 80 -0.85 -0.52 -2.21
CA VAL A 80 -1.01 -0.89 -3.61
C VAL A 80 -1.54 0.33 -4.36
N GLU A 81 -0.72 0.86 -5.26
CA GLU A 81 -1.00 2.08 -5.99
C GLU A 81 -1.47 1.79 -7.43
N GLY A 82 -2.63 2.34 -7.80
CA GLY A 82 -3.28 2.12 -9.08
C GLY A 82 -4.60 1.37 -8.92
N ILE A 83 -5.24 1.06 -10.04
CA ILE A 83 -6.50 0.32 -10.06
C ILE A 83 -6.20 -1.11 -10.51
N ILE A 84 -6.71 -2.10 -9.76
CA ILE A 84 -6.76 -3.50 -10.17
C ILE A 84 -8.24 -3.84 -10.38
N SER A 85 -8.58 -4.38 -11.54
CA SER A 85 -9.96 -4.70 -11.89
C SER A 85 -10.04 -6.04 -12.62
N PRO A 86 -10.99 -6.93 -12.29
CA PRO A 86 -11.27 -8.11 -13.12
C PRO A 86 -11.89 -7.73 -14.47
N ASP A 87 -12.53 -6.56 -14.55
CA ASP A 87 -13.18 -6.04 -15.75
C ASP A 87 -12.37 -4.90 -16.39
N LYS A 88 -12.34 -4.85 -17.73
CA LYS A 88 -11.75 -3.72 -18.45
C LYS A 88 -12.50 -2.42 -18.14
N LEU A 89 -11.77 -1.41 -17.67
CA LEU A 89 -12.33 -0.08 -17.45
C LEU A 89 -12.72 0.58 -18.78
N LYS A 90 -13.83 1.34 -18.74
CA LYS A 90 -14.34 2.10 -19.88
C LYS A 90 -14.42 3.59 -19.51
N ILE A 91 -13.92 4.46 -20.38
CA ILE A 91 -14.08 5.92 -20.29
C ILE A 91 -15.09 6.35 -21.34
N LYS A 92 -16.22 6.93 -20.91
CA LYS A 92 -17.31 7.41 -21.79
C LYS A 92 -17.78 6.36 -22.82
N GLY A 93 -17.81 5.08 -22.43
CA GLY A 93 -18.23 3.97 -23.28
C GLY A 93 -17.13 3.35 -24.15
N ALA A 94 -15.97 3.99 -24.29
CA ALA A 94 -14.80 3.41 -24.95
C ALA A 94 -13.91 2.69 -23.93
N ALA A 95 -13.42 1.50 -24.25
CA ALA A 95 -12.47 0.79 -23.38
C ALA A 95 -11.15 1.59 -23.27
N VAL A 96 -10.58 1.65 -22.07
CA VAL A 96 -9.22 2.20 -21.89
C VAL A 96 -8.24 1.32 -22.66
N PRO A 97 -7.31 1.90 -23.46
CA PRO A 97 -6.28 1.12 -24.14
C PRO A 97 -5.49 0.27 -23.13
N VAL A 98 -5.33 -1.01 -23.44
CA VAL A 98 -4.52 -1.94 -22.65
C VAL A 98 -3.34 -2.38 -23.52
N ASP A 99 -2.13 -2.22 -23.01
CA ASP A 99 -0.92 -2.73 -23.64
C ASP A 99 -0.94 -4.26 -23.51
N GLY A 100 -1.57 -4.93 -24.47
CA GLY A 100 -1.25 -6.32 -24.77
C GLY A 100 -0.02 -6.34 -25.67
N HIS A 101 0.93 -7.23 -25.42
CA HIS A 101 1.85 -7.65 -26.48
C HIS A 101 1.02 -8.19 -27.66
N GLY A 102 0.67 -7.32 -28.61
CA GLY A 102 -0.05 -7.71 -29.82
C GLY A 102 -0.93 -6.59 -30.37
N LEU A 103 -0.49 -6.01 -31.48
CA LEU A 103 -1.39 -5.48 -32.51
C LEU A 103 -2.30 -6.61 -32.99
N SER A 104 -3.41 -6.79 -32.30
CA SER A 104 -4.69 -7.25 -32.83
C SER A 104 -5.59 -7.43 -31.62
N THR A 105 -6.82 -6.94 -31.73
CA THR A 105 -7.98 -7.57 -31.09
C THR A 105 -8.08 -9.02 -31.60
N SER A 106 -7.13 -9.86 -31.19
CA SER A 106 -7.16 -11.30 -31.40
C SER A 106 -7.71 -11.93 -30.13
N THR A 107 -8.37 -13.05 -30.33
CA THR A 107 -9.03 -13.98 -29.42
C THR A 107 -8.23 -14.45 -28.17
N ARG A 108 -7.09 -13.82 -27.84
CA ARG A 108 -6.27 -14.06 -26.64
C ARG A 108 -6.70 -13.29 -25.39
N ASP A 109 -7.50 -12.24 -25.51
CA ASP A 109 -8.08 -11.51 -24.36
C ASP A 109 -9.09 -12.36 -23.55
N LEU A 110 -9.52 -13.51 -24.08
CA LEU A 110 -10.43 -14.46 -23.39
C LEU A 110 -9.81 -15.12 -22.14
N GLY A 111 -8.51 -14.93 -21.88
CA GLY A 111 -7.81 -15.47 -20.71
C GLY A 111 -7.25 -14.42 -19.73
N ALA A 112 -7.51 -13.13 -19.95
CA ALA A 112 -7.12 -12.08 -19.01
C ALA A 112 -7.98 -12.19 -17.75
N LYS A 113 -7.32 -12.26 -16.59
CA LYS A 113 -7.97 -12.44 -15.29
C LYS A 113 -7.99 -11.14 -14.47
N LEU A 114 -7.05 -10.24 -14.71
CA LEU A 114 -6.97 -8.92 -14.09
C LEU A 114 -6.42 -7.87 -15.07
N PHE A 115 -6.87 -6.64 -14.88
CA PHE A 115 -6.40 -5.44 -15.57
C PHE A 115 -5.89 -4.44 -14.53
N CYS A 116 -4.65 -3.98 -14.69
CA CYS A 116 -4.05 -2.96 -13.83
C CYS A 116 -3.91 -1.65 -14.58
N TYR A 117 -4.26 -0.55 -13.93
CA TYR A 117 -4.22 0.78 -14.51
C TYR A 117 -3.44 1.74 -13.62
N LYS A 118 -2.50 2.46 -14.23
CA LYS A 118 -1.85 3.60 -13.59
C LYS A 118 -2.71 4.83 -13.79
N VAL A 119 -2.92 5.59 -12.72
CA VAL A 119 -3.73 6.82 -12.75
C VAL A 119 -2.84 8.00 -12.40
N GLU A 120 -2.91 9.06 -13.20
CA GLU A 120 -2.19 10.29 -12.94
C GLU A 120 -2.93 11.17 -11.90
N PRO A 121 -2.25 12.13 -11.25
CA PRO A 121 -2.85 13.03 -10.26
C PRO A 121 -4.12 13.77 -10.70
N GLY A 122 -4.31 13.98 -12.01
CA GLY A 122 -5.51 14.57 -12.60
C GLY A 122 -6.67 13.59 -12.83
N GLY A 123 -6.54 12.33 -12.42
CA GLY A 123 -7.53 11.27 -12.66
C GLY A 123 -7.48 10.67 -14.07
N TYR A 124 -6.52 11.08 -14.90
CA TYR A 124 -6.32 10.52 -16.22
C TYR A 124 -5.72 9.11 -16.12
N ILE A 125 -6.33 8.16 -16.80
CA ILE A 125 -5.82 6.79 -16.94
C ILE A 125 -5.10 6.73 -18.28
N GLU A 126 -3.77 6.66 -18.25
CA GLU A 126 -2.98 6.69 -19.46
C GLU A 126 -3.11 5.39 -20.27
N LYS A 127 -2.92 4.26 -19.59
CA LYS A 127 -2.99 2.92 -20.17
C LYS A 127 -3.16 1.85 -19.10
N GLY A 128 -3.76 0.74 -19.50
CA GLY A 128 -3.84 -0.48 -18.68
C GLY A 128 -2.84 -1.54 -19.11
N HIS A 129 -2.62 -2.53 -18.25
CA HIS A 129 -1.94 -3.78 -18.59
C HIS A 129 -2.81 -4.96 -18.14
N SER A 130 -2.91 -6.01 -18.96
CA SER A 130 -3.67 -7.22 -18.64
C SER A 130 -2.77 -8.33 -18.14
N PHE A 131 -3.25 -9.09 -17.15
CA PHE A 131 -2.55 -10.22 -16.57
C PHE A 131 -3.43 -11.48 -16.60
N SER A 132 -2.82 -12.61 -16.92
CA SER A 132 -3.49 -13.93 -16.98
C SER A 132 -3.03 -14.90 -15.89
N ALA A 133 -1.90 -14.61 -15.22
CA ALA A 133 -1.35 -15.45 -14.16
C ALA A 133 -2.17 -15.35 -12.86
N VAL A 134 -2.50 -14.13 -12.45
CA VAL A 134 -3.21 -13.83 -11.19
C VAL A 134 -4.67 -13.48 -11.49
N ASN A 135 -5.61 -14.10 -10.77
CA ASN A 135 -7.03 -13.68 -10.73
C ASN A 135 -7.36 -12.90 -9.45
N ASP A 136 -8.54 -12.29 -9.49
CA ASP A 136 -9.20 -11.65 -8.37
C ASP A 136 -9.26 -12.54 -7.11
N SER A 137 -9.58 -13.82 -7.26
CA SER A 137 -9.70 -14.78 -6.16
C SER A 137 -8.35 -15.02 -5.46
N LEU A 138 -7.27 -15.16 -6.22
CA LEU A 138 -5.93 -15.33 -5.67
C LEU A 138 -5.46 -14.05 -4.98
N LEU A 139 -5.70 -12.88 -5.57
CA LEU A 139 -5.39 -11.59 -4.95
C LEU A 139 -6.17 -11.38 -3.64
N ALA A 140 -7.45 -11.75 -3.62
CA ALA A 140 -8.28 -11.69 -2.41
C ALA A 140 -7.79 -12.66 -1.32
N ALA A 141 -7.41 -13.89 -1.69
CA ALA A 141 -6.84 -14.84 -0.76
C ALA A 141 -5.49 -14.36 -0.19
N TRP A 142 -4.64 -13.78 -1.04
CA TRP A 142 -3.33 -13.23 -0.66
C TRP A 142 -3.48 -12.06 0.32
N THR A 143 -4.31 -11.07 0.00
CA THR A 143 -4.60 -9.93 0.91
C THR A 143 -5.20 -10.38 2.24
N HIS A 144 -6.06 -11.39 2.24
CA HIS A 144 -6.59 -11.98 3.47
C HIS A 144 -5.47 -12.60 4.33
N ARG A 145 -4.52 -13.32 3.69
CA ARG A 145 -3.39 -13.91 4.40
C ARG A 145 -2.43 -12.87 4.95
N LEU A 146 -2.14 -11.81 4.20
CA LEU A 146 -1.37 -10.67 4.70
C LEU A 146 -1.99 -10.08 5.96
N ALA A 147 -3.30 -9.82 5.95
CA ALA A 147 -4.00 -9.28 7.11
C ALA A 147 -3.96 -10.24 8.31
N LYS A 148 -4.04 -11.56 8.10
CA LYS A 148 -3.86 -12.57 9.15
C LYS A 148 -2.45 -12.58 9.74
N SER A 149 -1.46 -12.24 8.93
CA SER A 149 -0.07 -12.04 9.35
C SER A 149 0.21 -10.62 9.86
N GLY A 150 -0.81 -9.82 10.17
CA GLY A 150 -0.62 -8.47 10.71
C GLY A 150 -0.16 -7.42 9.69
N ILE A 151 -0.13 -7.74 8.39
CA ILE A 151 0.19 -6.80 7.31
C ILE A 151 -1.09 -6.23 6.73
N ILE A 152 -1.35 -4.95 6.99
CA ILE A 152 -2.56 -4.28 6.49
C ILE A 152 -2.29 -3.71 5.09
N THR A 153 -3.16 -4.04 4.13
CA THR A 153 -3.08 -3.51 2.76
C THR A 153 -4.00 -2.31 2.56
N TYR A 154 -3.43 -1.19 2.12
CA TYR A 154 -4.15 -0.02 1.64
C TYR A 154 -4.09 0.07 0.13
N TYR A 155 -5.18 0.54 -0.48
CA TYR A 155 -5.24 0.84 -1.91
C TYR A 155 -5.28 2.34 -2.13
N THR A 156 -4.40 2.83 -2.98
CA THR A 156 -4.35 4.24 -3.39
C THR A 156 -4.43 4.32 -4.90
N ILE A 157 -5.01 5.40 -5.43
CA ILE A 157 -5.20 5.53 -6.88
C ILE A 157 -3.91 5.99 -7.58
N ASN A 158 -3.15 6.86 -6.91
CA ASN A 158 -1.93 7.46 -7.43
C ASN A 158 -1.04 7.96 -6.29
N TRP A 159 0.17 8.41 -6.62
CA TRP A 159 1.16 8.87 -5.66
C TRP A 159 0.70 10.07 -4.81
N VAL A 160 -0.21 10.91 -5.31
CA VAL A 160 -0.80 12.00 -4.49
C VAL A 160 -1.68 11.43 -3.39
N HIS A 161 -2.48 10.40 -3.68
CA HIS A 161 -3.28 9.70 -2.68
C HIS A 161 -2.40 8.92 -1.71
N THR A 162 -1.30 8.32 -2.17
CA THR A 162 -0.30 7.72 -1.29
C THR A 162 0.31 8.74 -0.33
N ALA A 163 0.67 9.92 -0.82
CA ALA A 163 1.16 11.01 0.03
C ALA A 163 0.12 11.41 1.10
N LYS A 164 -1.15 11.58 0.70
CA LYS A 164 -2.25 11.93 1.61
C LYS A 164 -2.47 10.85 2.67
N LEU A 165 -2.47 9.58 2.28
CA LEU A 165 -2.61 8.43 3.18
C LEU A 165 -1.49 8.44 4.23
N LEU A 166 -0.23 8.47 3.78
CA LEU A 166 0.94 8.48 4.66
C LEU A 166 0.93 9.68 5.60
N SER A 167 0.64 10.89 5.11
CA SER A 167 0.54 12.08 5.96
C SER A 167 -0.58 11.99 6.99
N ALA A 168 -1.73 11.43 6.62
CA ALA A 168 -2.86 11.26 7.53
C ALA A 168 -2.54 10.26 8.63
N ILE A 169 -2.00 9.08 8.27
CA ILE A 169 -1.62 8.05 9.24
C ILE A 169 -0.50 8.57 10.14
N TYR A 170 0.59 9.11 9.56
CA TYR A 170 1.69 9.67 10.34
C TYR A 170 1.18 10.66 11.39
N ARG A 171 0.40 11.66 10.99
CA ARG A 171 -0.13 12.67 11.91
C ARG A 171 -1.04 12.09 12.97
N ASN A 172 -1.80 11.05 12.64
CA ASN A 172 -2.64 10.37 13.62
C ASN A 172 -1.79 9.61 14.64
N GLU A 173 -0.79 8.86 14.18
CA GLU A 173 0.14 8.08 15.00
C GLU A 173 1.04 8.94 15.89
N GLN A 174 1.25 10.22 15.55
CA GLN A 174 1.96 11.15 16.42
C GLN A 174 1.10 11.69 17.58
N LYS A 175 -0.21 11.41 17.60
CA LYS A 175 -1.09 11.88 18.68
C LYS A 175 -1.00 10.97 19.91
N PRO A 176 -1.04 11.54 21.13
CA PRO A 176 -1.21 10.75 22.35
C PRO A 176 -2.48 9.88 22.31
N PRO A 177 -2.47 8.66 22.90
CA PRO A 177 -3.62 7.74 22.93
C PRO A 177 -4.95 8.37 23.34
N GLU A 178 -4.93 9.33 24.25
CA GLU A 178 -6.10 10.07 24.76
C GLU A 178 -6.79 10.96 23.72
N GLU A 179 -6.08 11.38 22.65
CA GLU A 179 -6.64 12.20 21.57
C GLU A 179 -7.33 11.37 20.46
N HIS A 180 -7.18 10.04 20.49
CA HIS A 180 -7.79 9.17 19.49
C HIS A 180 -9.26 8.93 19.83
N SER A 181 -10.17 9.48 19.02
CA SER A 181 -11.63 9.39 19.22
C SER A 181 -12.29 8.19 18.54
N THR A 182 -11.60 7.53 17.62
CA THR A 182 -12.12 6.40 16.85
C THR A 182 -12.40 5.19 17.75
N LEU A 183 -13.63 4.66 17.70
CA LEU A 183 -14.06 3.46 18.44
C LEU A 183 -13.92 3.49 19.98
N GLN A 184 -13.74 4.66 20.61
CA GLN A 184 -13.65 4.80 22.07
C GLN A 184 -14.81 4.14 22.85
N ARG A 185 -15.99 4.02 22.23
CA ARG A 185 -17.16 3.36 22.86
C ARG A 185 -17.08 1.83 22.89
N ILE A 186 -16.32 1.23 21.97
CA ILE A 186 -16.25 -0.22 21.75
C ILE A 186 -14.97 -0.79 22.37
N ILE A 187 -13.84 -0.08 22.23
CA ILE A 187 -12.56 -0.47 22.84
C ILE A 187 -12.56 -0.01 24.30
N ARG A 188 -13.13 -0.81 25.20
CA ARG A 188 -12.99 -0.57 26.64
C ARG A 188 -11.65 -1.14 27.11
N PRO A 189 -10.81 -0.38 27.84
CA PRO A 189 -9.58 -0.92 28.41
C PRO A 189 -9.93 -2.09 29.33
N GLN A 190 -9.34 -3.26 29.07
CA GLN A 190 -9.45 -4.39 29.98
C GLN A 190 -8.64 -4.07 31.24
N VAL A 191 -9.33 -3.92 32.37
CA VAL A 191 -8.66 -3.80 33.67
C VAL A 191 -8.09 -5.16 34.04
N HIS A 192 -6.76 -5.29 33.97
CA HIS A 192 -6.06 -6.45 34.52
C HIS A 192 -5.86 -6.21 36.02
N ILE A 193 -6.67 -6.89 36.83
CA ILE A 193 -6.47 -6.93 38.28
C ILE A 193 -5.22 -7.78 38.52
N LYS A 194 -4.14 -7.16 39.04
CA LYS A 194 -2.97 -7.90 39.53
C LYS A 194 -3.44 -8.76 40.71
N THR A 195 -3.54 -10.07 40.51
CA THR A 195 -3.65 -11.02 41.61
C THR A 195 -2.28 -11.07 42.29
N GLU A 196 -2.18 -10.46 43.48
CA GLU A 196 -1.05 -10.69 44.37
C GLU A 196 -1.00 -12.18 44.71
N LYS A 197 0.12 -12.83 44.38
CA LYS A 197 0.41 -14.18 44.86
C LYS A 197 0.87 -14.05 46.31
N ASN A 198 0.07 -14.58 47.24
CA ASN A 198 0.50 -14.92 48.59
C ASN A 198 1.59 -15.99 48.57
#